data_AF-A0A2N2P371-F1
#
_entry.id   AF-A0A2N2P371-F1
#
_cell.length_a   1.000
_cell.length_b   1.000
_cell.length_c   1.000
_cell.angle_alpha   90.00
_cell.angle_beta   90.00
_cell.angle_gamma   90.00
#
_symmetry.space_group_name_H-M   'P 1'
#
loop_
_entity.id
_entity.type
_entity.pdbx_description
1 polymer ?
#
loop_
_entity_poly.entity_id
_entity_poly.type
_entity_poly.pdbx_seq_one_letter_code
_entity_poly.pdbx_strand_id
1 'polypeptide(L)'
;MGDYLRVTKECTPDSLDPALAGAIRDHIEKHEPGDIFSSVLFCCETTSTRKKKRLLAGKPEVILTGILLTPQWLIWAAGKENEIPGVISARLRDIQVQDYEKSELYKLIQDTGLSISGLRMDAVVLGSAFIGLGTEPAAQTFREKLKDAIAKAKII
;
A
#
# COMPACT_ATOMS: atom_id res chain seq x y z
N MET A 1 -10.54 2.06 8.34
CA MET A 1 -11.22 2.28 7.04
C MET A 1 -12.55 2.98 7.33
N GLY A 2 -13.00 3.93 6.51
CA GLY A 2 -14.31 4.60 6.63
C GLY A 2 -14.31 6.12 6.87
N ASP A 3 -13.30 6.65 7.55
CA ASP A 3 -13.28 8.07 7.99
C ASP A 3 -12.03 8.83 7.48
N TYR A 4 -11.44 8.43 6.37
CA TYR A 4 -10.22 9.05 5.85
C TYR A 4 -10.46 9.83 4.55
N LEU A 5 -9.88 11.02 4.46
CA LEU A 5 -9.60 11.66 3.17
C LEU A 5 -8.24 11.12 2.69
N ARG A 6 -8.18 10.62 1.46
CA ARG A 6 -6.99 10.04 0.88
C ARG A 6 -6.55 10.83 -0.34
N VAL A 7 -5.27 11.12 -0.42
CA VAL A 7 -4.64 11.74 -1.58
C VAL A 7 -3.46 10.88 -1.98
N THR A 8 -3.50 10.34 -3.20
CA THR A 8 -2.41 9.53 -3.75
C THR A 8 -1.63 10.32 -4.79
N LYS A 9 -0.30 10.35 -4.65
CA LYS A 9 0.63 10.93 -5.61
C LYS A 9 1.60 9.88 -6.12
N GLU A 10 1.97 9.96 -7.39
CA GLU A 10 3.10 9.21 -7.93
C GLU A 10 4.41 9.79 -7.40
N CYS A 11 5.41 8.93 -7.21
CA CYS A 11 6.73 9.28 -6.71
C CYS A 11 7.83 8.50 -7.44
N THR A 12 9.08 8.80 -7.10
CA THR A 12 10.19 7.87 -7.25
C THR A 12 10.57 7.32 -5.87
N PRO A 13 11.29 6.20 -5.78
CA PRO A 13 11.81 5.70 -4.50
C PRO A 13 12.61 6.76 -3.72
N ASP A 14 13.36 7.60 -4.43
CA ASP A 14 14.16 8.69 -3.84
C ASP A 14 13.32 9.87 -3.35
N SER A 15 12.08 10.00 -3.82
CA SER A 15 11.15 11.07 -3.44
C SER A 15 10.07 10.63 -2.46
N LEU A 16 10.12 9.39 -1.96
CA LEU A 16 9.27 8.93 -0.87
C LEU A 16 9.59 9.70 0.41
N ASP A 17 8.60 9.80 1.32
CA ASP A 17 8.88 10.25 2.68
C ASP A 17 10.08 9.46 3.27
N PRO A 18 11.09 10.15 3.85
CA PRO A 18 12.32 9.51 4.28
C PRO A 18 12.12 8.37 5.30
N ALA A 19 11.11 8.47 6.17
CA ALA A 19 10.83 7.42 7.15
C ALA A 19 10.26 6.17 6.46
N LEU A 20 9.38 6.36 5.47
CA LEU A 20 8.85 5.26 4.65
C LEU A 20 9.96 4.60 3.83
N ALA A 21 10.78 5.41 3.15
CA ALA A 21 11.88 4.92 2.32
C ALA A 21 12.92 4.14 3.15
N GLY A 22 13.28 4.66 4.33
CA GLY A 22 14.16 3.98 5.29
C GLY A 22 13.60 2.62 5.71
N ALA A 23 12.35 2.60 6.19
CA ALA A 23 11.70 1.36 6.62
C ALA A 23 11.61 0.31 5.50
N ILE A 24 11.27 0.72 4.28
CA ILE A 24 11.22 -0.18 3.11
C ILE A 24 12.60 -0.76 2.81
N ARG A 25 13.65 0.05 2.84
CA ARG A 25 15.03 -0.39 2.59
C ARG A 25 15.46 -1.43 3.63
N ASP A 26 15.27 -1.12 4.92
CA ASP A 26 15.61 -2.03 6.02
C ASP A 26 14.86 -3.36 5.90
N HIS A 27 13.59 -3.31 5.51
CA HIS A 27 12.78 -4.52 5.29
C HIS A 27 13.30 -5.37 4.14
N ILE A 28 13.63 -4.75 3.01
CA ILE A 28 14.17 -5.43 1.82
C ILE A 28 15.51 -6.09 2.16
N GLU A 29 16.44 -5.35 2.77
CA GLU A 29 17.76 -5.85 3.15
C GLU A 29 17.67 -7.07 4.07
N LYS A 30 16.68 -7.11 4.96
CA LYS A 30 16.52 -8.19 5.94
C LYS A 30 15.81 -9.42 5.39
N HIS A 31 14.84 -9.27 4.49
CA HIS A 31 13.91 -10.36 4.15
C HIS A 31 13.97 -10.79 2.69
N GLU A 32 14.48 -9.95 1.78
CA GLU A 32 14.33 -10.17 0.36
C GLU A 32 15.69 -10.19 -0.38
N PRO A 33 16.03 -11.26 -1.11
CA PRO A 33 17.27 -11.31 -1.87
C PRO A 33 17.18 -10.47 -3.16
N GLY A 34 18.16 -9.58 -3.36
CA GLY A 34 18.39 -8.86 -4.62
C GLY A 34 18.13 -7.35 -4.57
N ASP A 35 18.49 -6.65 -5.65
CA ASP A 35 18.22 -5.22 -5.79
C ASP A 35 16.78 -4.99 -6.29
N ILE A 36 15.86 -4.86 -5.34
CA ILE A 36 14.44 -4.60 -5.62
C ILE A 36 14.25 -3.19 -6.17
N PHE A 37 15.04 -2.21 -5.72
CA PHE A 37 14.90 -0.81 -6.09
C PHE A 37 15.22 -0.57 -7.57
N SER A 38 16.19 -1.29 -8.14
CA SER A 38 16.51 -1.17 -9.57
C SER A 38 15.41 -1.68 -10.52
N SER A 39 14.37 -2.35 -9.99
CA SER A 39 13.29 -2.95 -10.77
C SER A 39 11.91 -2.33 -10.53
N VAL A 40 11.85 -1.15 -9.90
CA VAL A 40 10.59 -0.48 -9.58
C VAL A 40 9.84 -0.11 -10.86
N LEU A 41 8.63 -0.68 -11.01
CA LEU A 41 7.67 -0.40 -12.08
C LEU A 41 6.78 0.81 -11.76
N PHE A 42 6.55 1.06 -10.47
CA PHE A 42 5.76 2.19 -9.98
C PHE A 42 6.05 2.48 -8.51
N CYS A 43 6.05 3.77 -8.16
CA CYS A 43 6.06 4.25 -6.78
C CYS A 43 4.88 5.20 -6.59
N CYS A 44 4.14 5.03 -5.49
CA CYS A 44 3.20 6.06 -5.06
C CYS A 44 3.19 6.20 -3.54
N GLU A 45 2.76 7.38 -3.10
CA GLU A 45 2.55 7.70 -1.70
C GLU A 45 1.10 8.14 -1.52
N THR A 46 0.47 7.67 -0.45
CA THR A 46 -0.87 8.10 -0.07
C THR A 46 -0.85 8.75 1.31
N THR A 47 -1.32 9.98 1.39
CA THR A 47 -1.62 10.65 2.66
C THR A 47 -3.07 10.35 3.03
N SER A 48 -3.27 9.78 4.22
CA SER A 48 -4.60 9.46 4.77
C SER A 48 -4.88 10.30 5.99
N THR A 49 -5.76 11.29 5.86
CA THR A 49 -6.13 12.23 6.93
C THR A 49 -7.49 11.87 7.50
N ARG A 50 -7.55 11.57 8.80
CA ARG A 50 -8.81 11.23 9.46
C ARG A 50 -9.72 12.44 9.53
N LYS A 51 -10.95 12.32 9.00
CA LYS A 51 -12.00 13.33 9.06
C LYS A 51 -12.34 13.60 10.54
N LYS A 52 -12.31 14.86 10.95
CA LYS A 52 -12.69 15.24 12.32
C LYS A 52 -14.18 15.02 12.53
N LYS A 53 -14.54 14.34 13.63
CA LYS A 53 -15.96 14.19 14.04
C LYS A 53 -16.46 15.32 14.97
N ARG A 54 -15.58 16.20 15.50
CA ARG A 54 -15.94 17.30 16.42
C ARG A 54 -15.02 18.52 16.30
N LEU A 55 -15.56 19.73 16.48
CA LEU A 55 -14.87 21.03 16.39
C LEU A 55 -13.73 21.23 17.43
N LEU A 56 -13.69 20.44 18.51
CA LEU A 56 -12.69 20.54 19.59
C LEU A 56 -11.62 19.42 19.55
N ALA A 57 -11.62 18.56 18.52
CA ALA A 57 -10.59 17.54 18.38
C ALA A 57 -9.28 18.17 17.87
N GLY A 58 -8.14 17.79 18.48
CA GLY A 58 -6.79 18.29 18.22
C GLY A 58 -6.29 18.13 16.78
N LYS A 59 -4.98 18.00 16.57
CA LYS A 59 -4.45 17.78 15.20
C LYS A 59 -5.08 16.52 14.59
N PRO A 60 -5.51 16.56 13.32
CA PRO A 60 -6.07 15.38 12.66
C PRO A 60 -5.01 14.29 12.59
N GLU A 61 -5.43 13.04 12.79
CA GLU A 61 -4.58 11.87 12.61
C GLU A 61 -4.21 11.73 11.13
N VAL A 62 -2.92 11.66 10.83
CA VAL A 62 -2.38 11.49 9.48
C VAL A 62 -1.56 10.20 9.44
N ILE A 63 -1.89 9.34 8.48
CA ILE A 63 -1.14 8.13 8.16
C ILE A 63 -0.53 8.32 6.77
N LEU A 64 0.77 8.11 6.66
CA LEU A 64 1.46 8.04 5.39
C LEU A 64 1.60 6.58 4.97
N THR A 65 1.45 6.33 3.67
CA THR A 65 1.66 5.01 3.08
C THR A 65 2.49 5.14 1.82
N GLY A 66 3.67 4.52 1.80
CA GLY A 66 4.58 4.50 0.67
C GLY A 66 4.55 3.12 0.03
N ILE A 67 4.44 3.05 -1.29
CA ILE A 67 4.21 1.81 -2.03
C ILE A 67 5.24 1.69 -3.14
N LEU A 68 5.89 0.53 -3.23
CA LEU A 68 6.74 0.13 -4.34
C LEU A 68 6.14 -1.10 -5.03
N LEU A 69 6.02 -1.03 -6.34
CA LEU A 69 5.64 -2.15 -7.20
C LEU A 69 6.84 -2.54 -8.06
N THR A 70 7.20 -3.82 -8.05
CA THR A 70 8.20 -4.42 -8.95
C THR A 70 7.56 -5.59 -9.72
N PRO A 71 8.27 -6.23 -10.67
CA PRO A 71 7.72 -7.37 -11.41
C PRO A 71 7.32 -8.56 -10.53
N GLN A 72 7.92 -8.71 -9.35
CA GLN A 72 7.70 -9.86 -8.47
C GLN A 72 7.10 -9.50 -7.11
N TRP A 73 7.23 -8.24 -6.69
CA TRP A 73 6.90 -7.81 -5.35
C TRP A 73 5.97 -6.60 -5.34
N LEU A 74 5.02 -6.64 -4.41
CA LEU A 74 4.36 -5.46 -3.87
C LEU A 74 4.90 -5.23 -2.47
N ILE A 75 5.44 -4.04 -2.22
CA ILE A 75 5.98 -3.66 -0.91
C ILE A 75 5.33 -2.35 -0.51
N TRP A 76 4.87 -2.25 0.73
CA TRP A 76 4.37 -0.99 1.25
C TRP A 76 4.74 -0.80 2.71
N ALA A 77 5.05 0.44 3.06
CA ALA A 77 5.21 0.90 4.42
C ALA A 77 4.03 1.80 4.80
N ALA A 78 3.56 1.70 6.04
CA ALA A 78 2.56 2.62 6.57
C ALA A 78 2.82 2.94 8.04
N GLY A 79 2.60 4.19 8.41
CA GLY A 79 2.78 4.67 9.78
C GLY A 79 2.15 6.03 9.98
N LYS A 80 1.91 6.40 11.25
CA LYS A 80 1.58 7.79 11.57
C LYS A 80 2.81 8.66 11.45
N GLU A 81 2.59 9.96 11.26
CA GLU A 81 3.65 10.94 11.33
C GLU A 81 4.42 10.81 12.66
N ASN A 82 5.76 10.69 12.58
CA ASN A 82 6.69 10.48 13.70
C ASN A 82 6.64 9.11 14.40
N GLU A 83 5.95 8.11 13.84
CA GLU A 83 6.06 6.70 14.27
C GLU A 83 6.94 5.92 13.28
N ILE A 84 7.58 4.84 13.75
CA ILE A 84 8.30 3.92 12.85
C ILE A 84 7.27 3.20 11.97
N PRO A 85 7.35 3.32 10.63
CA PRO A 85 6.41 2.67 9.74
C PRO A 85 6.52 1.14 9.81
N GLY A 86 5.38 0.45 9.84
CA GLY A 86 5.33 -0.99 9.60
C GLY A 86 5.43 -1.28 8.11
N VAL A 87 6.13 -2.35 7.73
CA VAL A 87 6.34 -2.74 6.33
C VAL A 87 5.76 -4.12 6.06
N ILE A 88 5.12 -4.28 4.91
CA ILE A 88 4.66 -5.57 4.39
C ILE A 88 5.22 -5.73 2.97
N SER A 89 5.79 -6.90 2.68
CA SER A 89 6.12 -7.36 1.34
C SER A 89 5.22 -8.54 0.95
N ALA A 90 4.86 -8.61 -0.33
CA ALA A 90 4.06 -9.68 -0.87
C ALA A 90 4.54 -10.06 -2.27
N ARG A 91 4.73 -11.36 -2.50
CA ARG A 91 4.99 -11.88 -3.85
C ARG A 91 3.72 -11.76 -4.68
N LEU A 92 3.82 -11.13 -5.84
CA LEU A 92 2.68 -10.89 -6.72
C LEU A 92 1.99 -12.19 -7.16
N ARG A 93 2.77 -13.27 -7.34
CA ARG A 93 2.24 -14.60 -7.70
C ARG A 93 1.36 -15.22 -6.61
N ASP A 94 1.60 -14.87 -5.35
CA ASP A 94 0.96 -15.49 -4.19
C ASP A 94 -0.30 -14.71 -3.74
N ILE A 95 -0.52 -13.50 -4.25
CA ILE A 95 -1.64 -12.63 -3.83
C ILE A 95 -2.76 -12.52 -4.87
N GLN A 96 -3.90 -12.05 -4.37
CA GLN A 96 -5.02 -11.55 -5.18
C GLN A 96 -5.33 -10.12 -4.77
N VAL A 97 -5.81 -9.33 -5.73
CA VAL A 97 -6.19 -7.94 -5.50
C VAL A 97 -7.59 -7.68 -6.03
N GLN A 98 -8.37 -6.93 -5.27
CA GLN A 98 -9.70 -6.46 -5.67
C GLN A 98 -9.83 -4.97 -5.37
N ASP A 99 -10.50 -4.22 -6.26
CA ASP A 99 -10.99 -2.88 -5.91
C ASP A 99 -11.90 -2.99 -4.68
N TYR A 100 -11.52 -2.34 -3.58
CA TYR A 100 -12.24 -2.47 -2.32
C TYR A 100 -13.70 -2.06 -2.48
N GLU A 101 -13.97 -1.08 -3.34
CA GLU A 101 -15.30 -0.57 -3.71
C GLU A 101 -16.22 -1.64 -4.31
N LYS A 102 -15.66 -2.75 -4.80
CA LYS A 102 -16.39 -3.91 -5.35
C LYS A 102 -16.57 -5.05 -4.33
N SER A 103 -16.08 -4.90 -3.10
CA SER A 103 -16.18 -5.91 -2.05
C SER A 103 -17.49 -5.80 -1.29
N GLU A 104 -17.93 -6.90 -0.67
CA GLU A 104 -19.11 -6.88 0.21
C GLU A 104 -18.92 -5.99 1.44
N LEU A 105 -17.67 -5.87 1.93
CA LEU A 105 -17.33 -4.99 3.06
C LEU A 105 -17.54 -3.51 2.75
N TYR A 106 -17.46 -3.10 1.48
CA TYR A 106 -17.71 -1.71 1.09
C TYR A 106 -19.13 -1.24 1.43
N LYS A 107 -20.11 -2.16 1.42
CA LYS A 107 -21.50 -1.86 1.82
C LYS A 107 -21.59 -1.47 3.29
N LEU A 108 -20.65 -1.93 4.12
CA LEU A 108 -20.60 -1.68 5.56
C LEU A 108 -19.65 -0.52 5.91
N ILE A 109 -18.49 -0.46 5.26
CA ILE A 109 -17.44 0.51 5.51
C ILE A 109 -16.98 1.08 4.17
N GLN A 110 -17.50 2.24 3.80
CA GLN A 110 -17.14 2.90 2.56
C GLN A 110 -15.75 3.54 2.68
N ASP A 111 -14.83 3.11 1.84
CA ASP A 111 -13.47 3.64 1.74
C ASP A 111 -12.97 3.46 0.30
N THR A 112 -11.85 4.06 -0.06
CA THR A 112 -11.26 3.93 -1.39
C THR A 112 -9.90 3.28 -1.32
N GLY A 113 -9.68 2.24 -2.13
CA GLY A 113 -8.43 1.50 -2.13
C GLY A 113 -8.53 0.09 -2.69
N LEU A 114 -7.58 -0.75 -2.29
CA LEU A 114 -7.47 -2.13 -2.72
C LEU A 114 -7.49 -3.08 -1.53
N SER A 115 -8.26 -4.15 -1.66
CA SER A 115 -8.15 -5.34 -0.80
C SER A 115 -7.10 -6.27 -1.37
N ILE A 116 -6.20 -6.74 -0.52
CA ILE A 116 -5.18 -7.72 -0.84
C ILE A 116 -5.42 -8.96 0.02
N SER A 117 -5.39 -10.14 -0.60
CA SER A 117 -5.50 -11.42 0.10
C SER A 117 -4.40 -12.38 -0.36
N GLY A 118 -4.15 -13.43 0.43
CA GLY A 118 -3.09 -14.40 0.15
C GLY A 118 -1.73 -14.02 0.76
N LEU A 119 -1.72 -13.06 1.70
CA LEU A 119 -0.49 -12.67 2.38
C LEU A 119 -0.02 -13.81 3.29
N ARG A 120 1.22 -14.26 3.13
CA ARG A 120 1.82 -15.23 4.06
C ARG A 120 2.28 -14.51 5.31
N MET A 121 1.44 -14.50 6.34
CA MET A 121 1.79 -13.91 7.64
C MET A 121 2.45 -14.94 8.57
N ASP A 122 2.15 -16.23 8.38
CA ASP A 122 2.82 -17.37 8.99
C ASP A 122 2.67 -18.63 8.08
N ALA A 123 3.12 -19.80 8.53
CA ALA A 123 3.10 -21.04 7.74
C ALA A 123 1.70 -21.62 7.49
N VAL A 124 0.65 -21.14 8.16
CA VAL A 124 -0.67 -21.81 8.20
C VAL A 124 -1.81 -20.86 7.81
N VAL A 125 -1.65 -19.54 7.99
CA VAL A 125 -2.72 -18.56 7.82
C VAL A 125 -2.38 -17.59 6.69
N LEU A 126 -3.23 -17.59 5.67
CA LEU A 126 -3.25 -16.53 4.66
C LEU A 126 -3.97 -15.31 5.23
N GLY A 127 -3.25 -14.21 5.38
CA GLY A 127 -3.77 -12.93 5.79
C GLY A 127 -4.35 -12.12 4.63
N SER A 128 -5.01 -11.04 5.01
CA SER A 128 -5.46 -9.99 4.11
C SER A 128 -5.02 -8.62 4.63
N ALA A 129 -4.89 -7.66 3.72
CA ALA A 129 -4.60 -6.28 4.04
C ALA A 129 -5.44 -5.35 3.15
N PHE A 130 -5.52 -4.09 3.57
CA PHE A 130 -6.13 -3.04 2.79
C PHE A 130 -5.11 -1.92 2.56
N ILE A 131 -4.93 -1.54 1.30
CA ILE A 131 -4.16 -0.36 0.91
C ILE A 131 -5.14 0.72 0.51
N GLY A 132 -5.23 1.77 1.31
CA GLY A 132 -6.07 2.92 0.99
C GLY A 132 -5.44 3.79 -0.08
N LEU A 133 -6.24 4.20 -1.06
CA LEU A 133 -5.84 5.04 -2.18
C LEU A 133 -6.87 6.15 -2.36
N GLY A 134 -6.45 7.31 -2.84
CA GLY A 134 -7.37 8.36 -3.27
C GLY A 134 -7.99 8.06 -4.64
N THR A 135 -8.57 9.09 -5.24
CA THR A 135 -9.23 9.01 -6.57
C THR A 135 -8.39 9.62 -7.68
N GLU A 136 -7.19 10.10 -7.38
CA GLU A 136 -6.29 10.76 -8.31
C GLU A 136 -5.79 9.80 -9.42
N PRO A 137 -5.33 10.33 -10.57
CA PRO A 137 -4.79 9.51 -11.66
C PRO A 137 -3.71 8.53 -11.20
N ALA A 138 -2.81 8.95 -10.31
CA ALA A 138 -1.77 8.09 -9.75
C ALA A 138 -2.33 6.84 -9.04
N ALA A 139 -3.46 6.97 -8.34
CA ALA A 139 -4.14 5.83 -7.73
C ALA A 139 -4.68 4.86 -8.79
N GLN A 140 -5.29 5.37 -9.86
CA GLN A 140 -5.81 4.53 -10.93
C GLN A 140 -4.68 3.82 -11.69
N THR A 141 -3.61 4.55 -12.04
CA THR A 141 -2.43 3.97 -12.68
C THR A 141 -1.79 2.89 -11.83
N PHE A 142 -1.69 3.09 -10.50
CA PHE A 142 -1.22 2.05 -9.60
C PHE A 142 -2.11 0.81 -9.60
N ARG A 143 -3.45 0.97 -9.53
CA ARG A 143 -4.40 -0.16 -9.56
C ARG A 143 -4.25 -0.99 -10.82
N GLU A 144 -4.13 -0.33 -11.97
CA GLU A 144 -3.96 -0.99 -13.27
C GLU A 144 -2.62 -1.72 -13.35
N LYS A 145 -1.52 -1.04 -13.01
CA LYS A 145 -0.17 -1.63 -13.03
C LYS A 145 -0.05 -2.82 -12.08
N LEU A 146 -0.63 -2.74 -10.89
CA LEU A 146 -0.61 -3.85 -9.93
C LEU A 146 -1.36 -5.07 -10.47
N LYS A 147 -2.56 -4.87 -11.04
CA LYS A 147 -3.35 -5.97 -11.63
C LYS A 147 -2.62 -6.62 -12.81
N ASP A 148 -2.03 -5.81 -13.68
CA ASP A 148 -1.20 -6.28 -14.80
C ASP A 148 0.03 -7.05 -14.33
N ALA A 149 0.78 -6.51 -13.35
CA ALA A 149 1.95 -7.16 -12.79
C ALA A 149 1.59 -8.50 -12.10
N ILE A 150 0.47 -8.58 -11.38
CA ILE A 150 -0.04 -9.83 -10.80
C ILE A 150 -0.39 -10.85 -11.90
N ALA A 151 -1.04 -10.41 -12.98
CA ALA A 151 -1.37 -11.31 -14.09
C ALA A 151 -0.11 -11.89 -14.73
N LYS A 152 0.92 -11.06 -14.95
CA LYS A 152 2.22 -11.48 -15.49
C LYS A 152 2.98 -12.42 -14.55
N ALA A 153 3.01 -12.11 -13.25
CA ALA A 153 3.73 -12.91 -12.25
C ALA A 153 3.14 -14.33 -12.04
N LYS A 154 1.90 -14.59 -12.46
CA LYS A 154 1.25 -15.90 -12.35
C LYS A 154 1.50 -16.83 -13.54
N ILE A 155 2.08 -16.31 -14.62
CA ILE A 155 2.40 -17.07 -15.84
C ILE A 155 3.82 -17.67 -15.77
N ILE A 156 4.65 -17.16 -14.85
CA ILE A 156 6.07 -17.49 -14.69
C ILE A 156 6.28 -18.49 -13.56
#